data_AF-A0A7J9ZUG1-F1
#
_entry.id   AF-A0A7J9ZUG1-F1
#
_cell.length_a   1.000
_cell.length_b   1.000
_cell.length_c   1.000
_cell.angle_alpha   90.00
_cell.angle_beta   90.00
_cell.angle_gamma   90.00
#
_symmetry.space_group_name_H-M   'P 1'
#
loop_
_entity.id
_entity.type
_entity.pdbx_description
1 polymer ?
#
loop_
_entity_poly.entity_id
_entity_poly.type
_entity_poly.pdbx_seq_one_letter_code
_entity_poly.pdbx_strand_id
1 'polypeptide(L)'
;MPALIPALNRLAAAVGAGGRRVDRSYRVFCSPRLVRFTEMEYAVPRAHAVEAARAVKEIAERAAYAVSFPIEVRFVAADDALLSPAVGRDTCYIAVHVYRGRPWEPYFREVERLMDGFGGRPHWGKRHFQTAETLRPRYPEWDRFAAVRKRLDPEGRFTNDYVRRVLG
;
A
#
# COMPACT_ATOMS: atom_id res chain seq x y z
N MET A 1 -16.20 -7.12 20.31
CA MET A 1 -16.06 -5.90 21.14
C MET A 1 -15.47 -4.73 20.33
N PRO A 2 -16.24 -4.06 19.45
CA PRO A 2 -15.75 -2.88 18.70
C PRO A 2 -15.50 -1.64 19.58
N ALA A 3 -16.28 -1.47 20.65
CA ALA A 3 -16.24 -0.27 21.50
C ALA A 3 -14.91 -0.06 22.25
N LEU A 4 -14.13 -1.12 22.49
CA LEU A 4 -12.84 -1.03 23.19
C LEU A 4 -11.65 -0.68 22.28
N ILE A 5 -11.82 -0.78 20.96
CA ILE A 5 -10.73 -0.59 19.98
C ILE A 5 -10.07 0.79 20.12
N PRO A 6 -10.78 1.91 20.26
CA PRO A 6 -10.14 3.22 20.38
C PRO A 6 -9.24 3.33 21.62
N ALA A 7 -9.64 2.74 22.75
CA ALA A 7 -8.84 2.76 23.97
C ALA A 7 -7.58 1.89 23.84
N LEU A 8 -7.71 0.71 23.25
CA LEU A 8 -6.58 -0.19 22.99
C LEU A 8 -5.57 0.44 22.02
N ASN A 9 -6.04 1.10 20.95
CA ASN A 9 -5.16 1.77 20.00
C ASN A 9 -4.34 2.89 20.64
N ARG A 10 -4.96 3.71 21.52
CA ARG A 10 -4.26 4.77 22.25
C ARG A 10 -3.17 4.23 23.17
N LEU A 11 -3.47 3.15 23.89
CA LEU A 11 -2.50 2.49 24.76
C LEU A 11 -1.33 1.91 23.95
N ALA A 12 -1.61 1.21 22.85
CA ALA A 12 -0.58 0.63 21.99
C ALA A 12 0.36 1.70 21.40
N ALA A 13 -0.19 2.84 20.97
CA ALA A 13 0.60 3.97 20.46
C ALA A 13 1.53 4.57 21.54
N ALA A 14 1.05 4.70 22.78
CA ALA A 14 1.85 5.21 23.90
C ALA A 14 3.00 4.28 24.28
N VAL A 15 2.79 2.96 24.22
CA VAL A 15 3.81 1.95 24.56
C VAL A 15 4.83 1.74 23.45
N GLY A 16 4.43 1.89 22.17
CA GLY A 16 5.33 1.72 21.03
C GLY A 16 6.29 2.89 20.75
N ALA A 17 6.10 4.03 21.41
CA ALA A 17 6.90 5.23 21.19
C ALA A 17 8.10 5.28 22.15
N GLY A 18 9.21 4.60 21.80
CA GLY A 18 10.44 4.80 22.56
C GLY A 18 11.54 3.79 22.28
N GLY A 19 12.75 4.29 22.05
CA GLY A 19 13.97 3.49 22.00
C GLY A 19 14.98 4.03 20.99
N ARG A 20 16.26 4.10 21.39
CA ARG A 20 17.37 4.34 20.48
C ARG A 20 18.13 3.03 20.29
N ARG A 21 18.22 2.58 19.04
CA ARG A 21 19.01 1.39 18.66
C ARG A 21 20.00 1.78 17.58
N VAL A 22 21.26 1.40 17.76
CA VAL A 22 22.34 1.59 16.78
C VAL A 22 22.95 0.22 16.52
N ASP A 23 22.90 -0.22 15.27
CA ASP A 23 23.43 -1.51 14.81
C ASP A 23 23.58 -1.47 13.26
N ARG A 24 24.06 -2.56 12.67
CA ARG A 24 24.10 -2.74 11.20
C ARG A 24 22.69 -2.66 10.61
N SER A 25 22.56 -2.10 9.41
CA SER A 25 21.27 -1.84 8.75
C SER A 25 20.31 -3.02 8.76
N TYR A 26 20.76 -4.22 8.38
CA TYR A 26 19.91 -5.44 8.34
C TYR A 26 19.44 -5.92 9.73
N ARG A 27 20.07 -5.47 10.82
CA ARG A 27 19.65 -5.73 12.20
C ARG A 27 18.69 -4.68 12.74
N VAL A 28 18.64 -3.50 12.10
CA VAL A 28 17.79 -2.37 12.48
C VAL A 28 16.51 -2.33 11.64
N PHE A 29 16.62 -2.51 10.33
CA PHE A 29 15.49 -2.34 9.40
C PHE A 29 14.57 -3.57 9.33
N CYS A 30 15.04 -4.74 9.75
CA CYS A 30 14.24 -5.95 9.76
C CYS A 30 13.54 -6.13 11.11
N SER A 31 12.20 -6.08 11.11
CA SER A 31 11.38 -6.44 12.26
C SER A 31 10.61 -7.74 11.99
N PRO A 32 10.56 -8.70 12.94
CA PRO A 32 9.72 -9.88 12.76
C PRO A 32 8.24 -9.49 12.71
N ARG A 33 7.49 -10.03 11.75
CA ARG A 33 6.03 -9.86 11.67
C ARG A 33 5.36 -10.99 12.45
N LEU A 34 5.11 -10.74 13.74
CA LEU A 34 4.54 -11.73 14.68
C LEU A 34 3.02 -11.89 14.54
N VAL A 35 2.35 -10.93 13.92
CA VAL A 35 0.89 -10.91 13.73
C VAL A 35 0.58 -11.09 12.25
N ARG A 36 -0.37 -11.98 11.94
CA ARG A 36 -0.87 -12.19 10.57
C ARG A 36 -2.03 -11.24 10.28
N PHE A 37 -1.95 -10.53 9.17
CA PHE A 37 -2.96 -9.56 8.73
C PHE A 37 -3.04 -9.52 7.20
N THR A 38 -4.12 -8.95 6.69
CA THR A 38 -4.29 -8.58 5.28
C THR A 38 -3.93 -7.10 5.12
N GLU A 39 -3.26 -6.75 4.03
CA GLU A 39 -2.70 -5.42 3.81
C GLU A 39 -2.98 -4.89 2.41
N MET A 40 -3.24 -3.59 2.32
CA MET A 40 -3.27 -2.76 1.12
C MET A 40 -2.34 -1.59 1.34
N GLU A 41 -1.58 -1.20 0.31
CA GLU A 41 -0.70 -0.04 0.36
C GLU A 41 -0.75 0.70 -0.97
N TYR A 42 -0.81 2.02 -0.90
CA TYR A 42 -0.83 2.90 -2.07
C TYR A 42 0.24 3.98 -1.97
N ALA A 43 0.88 4.26 -3.09
CA ALA A 43 1.84 5.33 -3.31
C ALA A 43 1.15 6.56 -3.93
N VAL A 44 1.12 7.67 -3.21
CA VAL A 44 0.62 8.98 -3.67
C VAL A 44 1.77 9.97 -3.82
N PRO A 45 1.63 11.04 -4.64
CA PRO A 45 2.62 12.12 -4.67
C PRO A 45 2.87 12.66 -3.26
N ARG A 46 4.14 12.90 -2.91
CA ARG A 46 4.53 13.40 -1.57
C ARG A 46 3.77 14.66 -1.15
N ALA A 47 3.41 15.54 -2.10
CA ALA A 47 2.63 16.74 -1.85
C ALA A 47 1.25 16.46 -1.21
N HIS A 48 0.64 15.31 -1.52
CA HIS A 48 -0.67 14.90 -0.98
C HIS A 48 -0.57 14.05 0.29
N ALA A 49 0.63 13.82 0.84
CA ALA A 49 0.83 12.86 1.93
C ALA A 49 -0.06 13.13 3.16
N VAL A 50 -0.11 14.39 3.61
CA VAL A 50 -0.88 14.79 4.80
C VAL A 50 -2.38 14.65 4.56
N GLU A 51 -2.85 15.10 3.40
CA GLU A 51 -4.26 15.05 3.01
C GLU A 51 -4.74 13.60 2.89
N ALA A 52 -4.01 12.77 2.14
CA ALA A 52 -4.33 11.36 1.96
C ALA A 52 -4.29 10.59 3.29
N ALA A 53 -3.28 10.81 4.13
CA ALA A 53 -3.18 10.12 5.42
C ALA A 53 -4.32 10.48 6.39
N ARG A 54 -4.74 11.76 6.42
CA ARG A 54 -5.89 12.20 7.23
C ARG A 54 -7.19 11.58 6.73
N ALA A 55 -7.42 11.60 5.42
CA ALA A 55 -8.62 10.99 4.84
C ALA A 55 -8.68 9.47 5.08
N VAL A 56 -7.55 8.75 4.99
CA VAL A 56 -7.48 7.32 5.36
C VAL A 56 -7.80 7.11 6.84
N LYS A 57 -7.27 7.97 7.72
CA LYS A 57 -7.58 7.91 9.15
C LYS A 57 -9.07 8.10 9.40
N GLU A 58 -9.71 9.07 8.75
CA GLU A 58 -11.16 9.29 8.87
C GLU A 58 -11.98 8.07 8.41
N ILE A 59 -11.58 7.41 7.33
CA ILE A 59 -12.20 6.14 6.91
C ILE A 59 -11.99 5.07 8.00
N ALA A 60 -10.77 4.90 8.49
CA ALA A 60 -10.42 3.88 9.49
C ALA A 60 -11.14 4.06 10.84
N GLU A 61 -11.48 5.30 11.21
CA GLU A 61 -12.21 5.64 12.44
C GLU A 61 -13.71 5.31 12.38
N ARG A 62 -14.25 5.00 11.20
CA ARG A 62 -15.66 4.62 11.06
C ARG A 62 -15.92 3.28 11.73
N ALA A 63 -16.93 3.26 12.60
CA ALA A 63 -17.32 2.08 13.37
C ALA A 63 -17.63 0.85 12.50
N ALA A 64 -18.10 1.06 11.26
CA ALA A 64 -18.42 0.02 10.30
C ALA A 64 -17.23 -0.91 9.97
N TYR A 65 -15.98 -0.41 10.06
CA TYR A 65 -14.80 -1.19 9.72
C TYR A 65 -14.09 -1.81 10.92
N ALA A 66 -14.29 -1.25 12.13
CA ALA A 66 -13.69 -1.74 13.37
C ALA A 66 -12.16 -2.01 13.23
N VAL A 67 -11.44 -1.04 12.65
CA VAL A 67 -9.99 -1.15 12.39
C VAL A 67 -9.21 -1.00 13.69
N SER A 68 -8.39 -2.00 14.02
CA SER A 68 -7.56 -2.06 15.23
C SER A 68 -6.05 -2.10 14.93
N PHE A 69 -5.65 -1.61 13.76
CA PHE A 69 -4.27 -1.62 13.30
C PHE A 69 -3.78 -0.19 13.02
N PRO A 70 -2.46 0.06 13.16
CA PRO A 70 -1.87 1.32 12.75
C PRO A 70 -1.91 1.49 11.23
N ILE A 71 -1.98 2.75 10.81
CA ILE A 71 -1.69 3.17 9.43
C ILE A 71 -0.18 3.37 9.35
N GLU A 72 0.49 2.65 8.45
CA GLU A 72 1.92 2.85 8.21
C GLU A 72 2.11 3.91 7.11
N VAL A 73 3.01 4.87 7.33
CA VAL A 73 3.31 5.95 6.39
C VAL A 73 4.81 5.99 6.15
N ARG A 74 5.23 5.97 4.88
CA ARG A 74 6.64 5.98 4.49
C ARG A 74 6.88 6.86 3.28
N PHE A 75 8.03 7.52 3.25
CA PHE A 75 8.47 8.33 2.11
C PHE A 75 9.58 7.62 1.33
N VAL A 76 9.52 7.74 0.01
CA VAL A 76 10.53 7.21 -0.93
C VAL A 76 10.78 8.30 -1.97
N ALA A 77 12.05 8.50 -2.33
CA ALA A 77 12.43 9.41 -3.40
C ALA A 77 11.95 8.91 -4.77
N ALA A 78 11.88 9.81 -5.75
CA ALA A 78 11.64 9.42 -7.13
C ALA A 78 12.68 8.40 -7.64
N ASP A 79 12.26 7.50 -8.53
CA ASP A 79 13.14 6.59 -9.26
C ASP A 79 12.79 6.56 -10.77
N ASP A 80 13.53 5.75 -11.53
CA ASP A 80 13.40 5.57 -12.97
C ASP A 80 12.99 4.14 -13.39
N ALA A 81 12.57 3.31 -12.42
CA ALA A 81 12.17 1.93 -12.71
C ALA A 81 10.78 1.90 -13.38
N LEU A 82 10.67 1.20 -14.52
CA LEU A 82 9.54 1.32 -15.46
C LEU A 82 8.14 1.25 -14.80
N LEU A 83 7.96 0.36 -13.83
CA LEU A 83 6.70 0.16 -13.09
C LEU A 83 6.82 0.42 -11.59
N SER A 84 7.86 1.14 -11.13
CA SER A 84 7.91 1.52 -9.72
C SER A 84 6.76 2.46 -9.38
N PRO A 85 6.04 2.25 -8.27
CA PRO A 85 5.04 3.22 -7.82
C PRO A 85 5.64 4.63 -7.59
N ALA A 86 6.95 4.74 -7.36
CA ALA A 86 7.70 6.00 -7.21
C ALA A 86 8.31 6.55 -8.51
N VAL A 87 8.05 5.94 -9.68
CA VAL A 87 8.66 6.37 -10.94
C VAL A 87 8.34 7.83 -11.25
N GLY A 88 9.38 8.63 -11.45
CA GLY A 88 9.31 10.04 -11.81
C GLY A 88 8.72 10.98 -10.75
N ARG A 89 8.49 10.55 -9.50
CA ARG A 89 7.95 11.43 -8.45
C ARG A 89 8.33 11.02 -7.02
N ASP A 90 8.64 12.01 -6.20
CA ASP A 90 8.70 11.84 -4.75
C ASP A 90 7.35 11.31 -4.24
N THR A 91 7.41 10.25 -3.45
CA THR A 91 6.24 9.43 -3.16
C THR A 91 6.07 9.19 -1.67
N CYS A 92 4.82 9.22 -1.23
CA CYS A 92 4.39 8.77 0.08
C CYS A 92 3.59 7.46 -0.07
N TYR A 93 4.03 6.41 0.59
CA TYR A 93 3.30 5.16 0.76
C TYR A 93 2.44 5.21 2.00
N ILE A 94 1.18 4.81 1.87
CA ILE A 94 0.21 4.71 2.97
C ILE A 94 -0.35 3.29 2.97
N ALA A 95 -0.12 2.55 4.05
CA ALA A 95 -0.56 1.17 4.21
C ALA A 95 -1.65 1.03 5.27
N VAL A 96 -2.66 0.23 4.95
CA VAL A 96 -3.78 -0.12 5.83
C VAL A 96 -3.87 -1.61 6.03
N HIS A 97 -4.30 -2.01 7.22
CA HIS A 97 -4.24 -3.40 7.67
C HIS A 97 -5.55 -3.85 8.31
N VAL A 98 -5.87 -5.12 8.13
CA VAL A 98 -7.00 -5.78 8.80
C VAL A 98 -6.52 -7.11 9.37
N TYR A 99 -6.83 -7.38 10.63
CA TYR A 99 -6.47 -8.64 11.30
C TYR A 99 -6.96 -9.85 10.49
N ARG A 100 -6.17 -10.92 10.46
CA ARG A 100 -6.55 -12.16 9.76
C ARG A 100 -7.92 -12.67 10.23
N GLY A 101 -8.78 -13.02 9.26
CA GLY A 101 -10.11 -13.58 9.52
C GLY A 101 -11.22 -12.53 9.69
N ARG A 102 -10.91 -11.24 9.55
CA ARG A 102 -11.90 -10.16 9.52
C ARG A 102 -12.24 -9.77 8.07
N PRO A 103 -13.47 -9.30 7.78
CA PRO A 103 -13.80 -8.73 6.48
C PRO A 103 -12.92 -7.51 6.20
N TRP A 104 -12.17 -7.54 5.09
CA TRP A 104 -11.23 -6.49 4.72
C TRP A 104 -11.64 -5.74 3.45
N GLU A 105 -12.33 -6.41 2.52
CA GLU A 105 -12.61 -5.86 1.19
C GLU A 105 -13.41 -4.55 1.19
N PRO A 106 -14.51 -4.40 1.96
CA PRO A 106 -15.27 -3.15 1.97
C PRO A 106 -14.44 -1.93 2.40
N TYR A 107 -13.58 -2.10 3.41
CA TYR A 107 -12.66 -1.06 3.86
C TYR A 107 -11.62 -0.73 2.78
N PHE A 108 -11.02 -1.76 2.19
CA PHE A 108 -9.97 -1.60 1.18
C PHE A 108 -10.51 -0.99 -0.12
N ARG A 109 -11.75 -1.29 -0.51
CA ARG A 109 -12.43 -0.65 -1.65
C ARG A 109 -12.60 0.85 -1.45
N GLU A 110 -12.97 1.27 -0.23
CA GLU A 110 -13.12 2.68 0.08
C GLU A 110 -11.78 3.41 0.09
N VAL A 111 -10.76 2.80 0.72
CA VAL A 111 -9.39 3.34 0.70
C VAL A 111 -8.85 3.45 -0.72
N GLU A 112 -9.02 2.43 -1.57
CA GLU A 112 -8.58 2.47 -2.96
C GLU A 112 -9.28 3.59 -3.76
N ARG A 113 -10.59 3.76 -3.60
CA ARG A 113 -11.33 4.86 -4.24
C ARG A 113 -10.80 6.23 -3.83
N LEU A 114 -10.48 6.41 -2.55
CA LEU A 114 -9.82 7.63 -2.06
C LEU A 114 -8.45 7.83 -2.73
N MET A 115 -7.63 6.77 -2.81
CA MET A 115 -6.29 6.83 -3.40
C MET A 115 -6.31 7.12 -4.90
N ASP A 116 -7.34 6.68 -5.62
CA ASP A 116 -7.53 7.00 -7.03
C ASP A 116 -7.64 8.52 -7.26
N GLY A 117 -8.29 9.24 -6.34
CA GLY A 117 -8.39 10.71 -6.38
C GLY A 117 -7.04 11.43 -6.29
N PHE A 118 -6.01 10.77 -5.76
CA PHE A 118 -4.63 11.30 -5.67
C PHE A 118 -3.71 10.77 -6.79
N GLY A 119 -4.24 10.06 -7.79
CA GLY A 119 -3.42 9.36 -8.78
C GLY A 119 -2.53 8.31 -8.12
N GLY A 120 -3.07 7.61 -7.11
CA GLY A 120 -2.37 6.60 -6.33
C GLY A 120 -1.91 5.43 -7.19
N ARG A 121 -0.74 4.86 -6.89
CA ARG A 121 -0.22 3.65 -7.53
C ARG A 121 -0.18 2.53 -6.48
N PRO A 122 -0.82 1.37 -6.69
CA PRO A 122 -0.83 0.31 -5.69
C PRO A 122 0.57 -0.28 -5.50
N HIS A 123 0.88 -0.73 -4.29
CA HIS A 123 2.02 -1.62 -4.08
C HIS A 123 1.70 -3.00 -4.69
N TRP A 124 2.49 -3.42 -5.68
CA TRP A 124 2.28 -4.67 -6.43
C TRP A 124 2.16 -5.93 -5.56
N GLY A 125 2.93 -5.98 -4.47
CA GLY A 125 2.89 -7.10 -3.50
C GLY A 125 1.72 -7.10 -2.51
N LYS A 126 0.77 -6.15 -2.57
CA LYS A 126 -0.34 -6.01 -1.60
C LYS A 126 -1.70 -6.15 -2.28
N ARG A 127 -2.79 -6.15 -1.50
CA ARG A 127 -4.14 -6.17 -2.05
C ARG A 127 -4.46 -4.85 -2.76
N HIS A 128 -4.98 -4.97 -3.97
CA HIS A 128 -5.58 -3.89 -4.74
C HIS A 128 -6.49 -4.48 -5.82
N PHE A 129 -7.37 -3.65 -6.38
CA PHE A 129 -8.37 -4.08 -7.36
C PHE A 129 -8.18 -3.45 -8.74
N GLN A 130 -7.11 -2.68 -8.91
CA GLN A 130 -6.70 -2.12 -10.20
C GLN A 130 -6.47 -3.18 -11.27
N THR A 131 -6.73 -2.79 -12.51
CA THR A 131 -6.53 -3.54 -13.75
C THR A 131 -5.49 -2.86 -14.65
N ALA A 132 -5.06 -3.56 -15.71
CA ALA A 132 -4.20 -2.99 -16.73
C ALA A 132 -4.74 -1.66 -17.30
N GLU A 133 -6.04 -1.58 -17.54
CA GLU A 133 -6.73 -0.38 -18.04
C GLU A 133 -6.57 0.80 -17.08
N THR A 134 -6.79 0.57 -15.78
CA THR A 134 -6.70 1.63 -14.76
C THR A 134 -5.25 2.03 -14.43
N LEU A 135 -4.28 1.14 -14.64
CA LEU A 135 -2.88 1.36 -14.30
C LEU A 135 -2.06 1.94 -15.45
N ARG A 136 -2.34 1.54 -16.70
CA ARG A 136 -1.64 2.05 -17.88
C ARG A 136 -1.48 3.57 -17.92
N PRO A 137 -2.52 4.40 -17.68
CA PRO A 137 -2.35 5.85 -17.70
C PRO A 137 -1.53 6.40 -16.51
N ARG A 138 -1.30 5.61 -15.45
CA ARG A 138 -0.55 6.04 -14.25
C ARG A 138 0.96 5.85 -14.39
N TYR A 139 1.43 5.09 -15.37
CA TYR A 139 2.84 4.72 -15.55
C TYR A 139 3.37 5.19 -16.92
N PRO A 140 4.26 6.20 -16.96
CA PRO A 140 4.81 6.71 -18.22
C PRO A 140 5.51 5.65 -19.08
N GLU A 141 6.21 4.71 -18.44
CA GLU A 141 7.00 3.68 -19.11
C GLU A 141 6.22 2.37 -19.36
N TRP A 142 4.88 2.40 -19.25
CA TRP A 142 4.04 1.21 -19.38
C TRP A 142 4.27 0.44 -20.69
N ASP A 143 4.21 1.14 -21.81
CA ASP A 143 4.30 0.52 -23.14
C ASP A 143 5.71 -0.04 -23.40
N ARG A 144 6.74 0.62 -22.85
CA ARG A 144 8.12 0.11 -22.87
C ARG A 144 8.25 -1.17 -22.05
N PHE A 145 7.68 -1.21 -20.84
CA PHE A 145 7.66 -2.43 -20.04
C PHE A 145 6.92 -3.56 -20.76
N ALA A 146 5.76 -3.28 -21.35
CA ALA A 146 4.97 -4.26 -22.10
C ALA A 146 5.75 -4.84 -23.30
N ALA A 147 6.48 -3.99 -24.04
CA ALA A 147 7.34 -4.43 -25.13
C ALA A 147 8.49 -5.34 -24.64
N VAL A 148 9.13 -5.00 -23.52
CA VAL A 148 10.17 -5.84 -22.90
C VAL A 148 9.60 -7.18 -22.46
N ARG A 149 8.43 -7.20 -21.78
CA ARG A 149 7.74 -8.42 -21.37
C ARG A 149 7.45 -9.33 -22.56
N LYS A 150 6.88 -8.78 -23.65
CA LYS A 150 6.59 -9.54 -24.87
C LYS A 150 7.84 -10.13 -25.53
N ARG A 151 8.96 -9.41 -25.49
CA ARG A 151 10.24 -9.87 -26.06
C ARG A 151 10.89 -10.99 -25.22
N LEU A 152 10.82 -10.89 -23.90
CA LEU A 152 11.49 -11.83 -22.99
C LEU A 152 10.63 -13.05 -22.64
N ASP A 153 9.31 -12.92 -22.71
CA ASP A 153 8.36 -13.98 -22.43
C ASP A 153 7.25 -14.04 -23.50
N PRO A 154 7.59 -14.40 -24.76
CA PRO A 154 6.64 -14.38 -25.87
C PRO A 154 5.50 -15.39 -25.71
N GLU A 155 5.71 -16.45 -24.94
CA GLU A 155 4.73 -17.50 -24.65
C GLU A 155 3.95 -17.25 -23.34
N GLY A 156 4.30 -16.21 -22.57
CA GLY A 156 3.61 -15.88 -21.32
C GLY A 156 3.84 -16.88 -20.19
N ARG A 157 4.99 -17.55 -20.13
CA ARG A 157 5.31 -18.57 -19.11
C ARG A 157 5.42 -17.99 -17.70
N PHE A 158 5.76 -16.70 -17.57
CA PHE A 158 5.88 -16.02 -16.28
C PHE A 158 4.61 -15.24 -15.91
N THR A 159 3.45 -15.69 -16.37
CA THR A 159 2.15 -15.09 -16.07
C THR A 159 1.35 -15.87 -15.04
N ASN A 160 0.38 -15.20 -14.43
CA ASN A 160 -0.67 -15.78 -13.59
C ASN A 160 -1.91 -14.87 -13.64
N ASP A 161 -2.98 -15.24 -12.94
CA ASP A 161 -4.25 -14.50 -12.90
C ASP A 161 -4.06 -13.03 -12.49
N TYR A 162 -3.17 -12.78 -11.53
CA TYR A 162 -2.85 -11.44 -11.07
C TYR A 162 -2.12 -10.64 -12.16
N VAL A 163 -1.07 -11.20 -12.76
CA VAL A 163 -0.29 -10.58 -13.83
C VAL A 163 -1.18 -10.26 -15.04
N ARG A 164 -2.06 -11.19 -15.44
CA ARG A 164 -3.04 -10.97 -16.51
C ARG A 164 -3.99 -9.82 -16.18
N ARG A 165 -4.56 -9.79 -14.98
CA ARG A 165 -5.44 -8.70 -14.55
C ARG A 165 -4.75 -7.33 -14.59
N VAL A 166 -3.52 -7.26 -14.08
CA VAL A 166 -2.85 -5.98 -13.82
C VAL A 166 -1.96 -5.50 -14.95
N LEU A 167 -1.57 -6.35 -15.91
CA LEU A 167 -0.67 -5.99 -17.01
C LEU A 167 -1.18 -6.40 -18.40
N GLY A 168 -2.36 -7.04 -18.49
CA GLY A 168 -2.90 -7.63 -19.73
C GLY A 168 -2.30 -9.01 -19.97
#